data_AF-A0A531AZG0-F1
#
_entry.id   AF-A0A531AZG0-F1
#
_cell.length_a   1.000
_cell.length_b   1.000
_cell.length_c   1.000
_cell.angle_alpha   90.00
_cell.angle_beta   90.00
_cell.angle_gamma   90.00
#
_symmetry.space_group_name_H-M   'P 1'
#
loop_
_entity.id
_entity.type
_entity.pdbx_description
1 polymer ?
#
loop_
_entity_poly.entity_id
_entity_poly.type
_entity_poly.pdbx_seq_one_letter_code
_entity_poly.pdbx_strand_id
1 'polypeptide(L)'
;FETEFPQFLEDAGKPFDPGRRSNEHASHILEALETGRVYRGHFNVKNEGVITNLPSDAIIESPGFVDRFGINMVAGITLPEACAATCISSINVQRMSVHAAISGDIDLLKLAVLHDPLVGAICTPEEVWQMVDEMVVAQAQWLPQFAHAIDGAKERLSRATVKTREWKGVARREVRSIEEIRAEKDAMKLRAAG
;
A
#
# COMPACT_ATOMS: atom_id res chain seq x y z
N PHE A 1 11.18 -10.99 9.90
CA PHE A 1 11.39 -9.81 10.77
C PHE A 1 12.47 -10.05 11.82
N GLU A 2 12.47 -11.18 12.55
CA GLU A 2 13.48 -11.47 13.59
C GLU A 2 14.93 -11.48 13.10
N THR A 3 15.19 -11.85 11.84
CA THR A 3 16.53 -11.96 11.27
C THR A 3 16.96 -10.75 10.43
N GLU A 4 16.04 -10.19 9.65
CA GLU A 4 16.32 -9.07 8.76
C GLU A 4 16.22 -7.72 9.47
N PHE A 5 15.35 -7.57 10.47
CA PHE A 5 15.17 -6.29 11.17
C PHE A 5 16.43 -5.85 11.93
N PRO A 6 17.13 -6.71 12.69
CA PRO A 6 18.40 -6.32 13.31
C PRO A 6 19.45 -5.92 12.26
N GLN A 7 19.48 -6.60 11.11
CA GLN A 7 20.38 -6.25 10.01
C GLN A 7 20.04 -4.90 9.40
N PHE A 8 18.75 -4.62 9.14
CA PHE A 8 18.30 -3.32 8.66
C PHE A 8 18.58 -2.21 9.66
N LEU A 9 18.45 -2.48 10.96
CA LEU A 9 18.75 -1.53 12.02
C LEU A 9 20.25 -1.23 12.09
N GLU A 10 21.10 -2.25 11.97
CA GLU A 10 22.55 -2.10 11.89
C GLU A 10 22.98 -1.36 10.62
N ASP A 11 22.39 -1.70 9.47
CA ASP A 11 22.61 -1.04 8.19
C ASP A 11 22.18 0.43 8.21
N ALA A 12 21.05 0.75 8.86
CA ALA A 12 20.56 2.11 9.04
C ALA A 12 21.49 2.96 9.93
N GLY A 13 22.33 2.31 10.76
CA GLY A 13 23.35 2.98 11.57
C GLY A 13 24.61 3.35 10.78
N LYS A 14 24.76 2.89 9.53
CA LYS A 14 25.92 3.23 8.69
C LYS A 14 25.91 4.73 8.36
N PRO A 15 27.05 5.44 8.50
CA PRO A 15 27.13 6.85 8.14
C PRO A 15 26.75 7.07 6.68
N PHE A 16 26.01 8.15 6.40
CA PHE A 16 25.72 8.58 5.04
C PHE A 16 27.04 8.91 4.32
N ASP A 17 27.25 8.31 3.15
CA ASP A 17 28.36 8.66 2.26
C ASP A 17 27.93 9.86 1.39
N PRO A 18 28.50 11.07 1.59
CA PRO A 18 28.13 12.25 0.81
C PRO A 18 28.43 12.12 -0.68
N GLY A 19 29.33 11.22 -1.08
CA GLY A 19 29.66 10.95 -2.49
C GLY A 19 28.70 9.99 -3.18
N ARG A 20 27.85 9.29 -2.42
CA ARG A 20 26.94 8.27 -2.94
C ARG A 20 25.49 8.61 -2.64
N ARG A 21 24.81 9.14 -3.66
CA ARG A 21 23.37 9.40 -3.58
C ARG A 21 22.58 8.09 -3.50
N SER A 22 21.56 8.06 -2.65
CA SER A 22 20.57 6.97 -2.65
C SER A 22 19.72 7.00 -3.91
N ASN A 23 19.03 5.88 -4.21
CA ASN A 23 18.05 5.81 -5.29
C ASN A 23 16.69 6.45 -4.92
N GLU A 24 16.59 7.09 -3.74
CA GLU A 24 15.34 7.71 -3.28
C GLU A 24 15.02 8.99 -4.06
N HIS A 25 13.78 9.05 -4.54
CA HIS A 25 13.29 10.08 -5.45
C HIS A 25 13.28 11.48 -4.82
N ALA A 26 13.06 11.60 -3.50
CA ALA A 26 12.87 12.89 -2.82
C ALA A 26 14.04 13.85 -3.03
N SER A 27 15.28 13.37 -2.90
CA SER A 27 16.47 14.21 -3.11
C SER A 27 16.59 14.71 -4.54
N HIS A 28 16.15 13.92 -5.53
CA HIS A 28 16.16 14.30 -6.95
C HIS A 28 15.08 15.32 -7.29
N ILE A 29 13.89 15.19 -6.68
CA ILE A 29 12.80 16.16 -6.81
C ILE A 29 13.28 17.52 -6.27
N LEU A 30 13.86 17.55 -5.07
CA LEU A 30 14.38 18.80 -4.48
C LEU A 30 15.49 19.41 -5.33
N GLU A 31 16.47 18.64 -5.79
CA GLU A 31 17.51 19.16 -6.68
C GLU A 31 16.92 19.74 -7.97
N ALA A 32 15.91 19.09 -8.56
CA ALA A 32 15.28 19.57 -9.78
C ALA A 32 14.55 20.90 -9.58
N LEU A 33 13.85 21.06 -8.46
CA LEU A 33 13.18 22.31 -8.09
C LEU A 33 14.19 23.45 -7.84
N GLU A 34 15.27 23.16 -7.11
CA GLU A 34 16.24 24.17 -6.69
C GLU A 34 17.22 24.57 -7.80
N THR A 35 17.67 23.60 -8.60
CA THR A 35 18.75 23.81 -9.59
C THR A 35 18.24 23.86 -11.03
N GLY A 36 17.01 23.42 -11.30
CA GLY A 36 16.48 23.23 -12.65
C GLY A 36 17.03 21.98 -13.37
N ARG A 37 17.83 21.13 -12.71
CA ARG A 37 18.25 19.85 -13.28
C ARG A 37 17.04 18.92 -13.40
N VAL A 38 16.52 18.77 -14.62
CA VAL A 38 15.32 17.97 -14.88
C VAL A 38 15.44 16.55 -14.35
N TYR A 39 14.44 16.11 -13.58
CA TYR A 39 14.33 14.77 -13.06
C TYR A 39 13.08 14.07 -13.61
N ARG A 40 13.23 12.87 -14.17
CA ARG A 40 12.10 12.08 -14.71
C ARG A 40 11.77 10.95 -13.75
N GLY A 41 10.48 10.69 -13.56
CA GLY A 41 10.01 9.66 -12.64
C GLY A 41 8.52 9.41 -12.74
N HIS A 42 8.00 8.68 -11.76
CA HIS A 42 6.56 8.52 -11.54
C HIS A 42 6.19 9.31 -10.28
N PHE A 43 5.08 10.02 -10.34
CA PHE A 43 4.66 10.90 -9.26
C PHE A 43 3.22 10.65 -8.89
N ASN A 44 2.95 10.68 -7.59
CA ASN A 44 1.61 10.63 -7.05
C ASN A 44 1.02 12.04 -7.04
N VAL A 45 0.00 12.27 -7.86
CA VAL A 45 -0.70 13.56 -7.98
C VAL A 45 -2.20 13.33 -8.09
N LYS A 46 -2.99 14.38 -7.83
CA LYS A 46 -4.41 14.37 -8.17
C LYS A 46 -4.57 14.28 -9.69
N ASN A 47 -5.47 13.42 -10.16
CA ASN A 47 -5.58 13.05 -11.56
C ASN A 47 -5.82 14.25 -12.47
N GLU A 48 -6.82 15.10 -12.19
CA GLU A 48 -7.10 16.35 -12.93
C GLU A 48 -7.02 16.24 -14.48
N GLY A 49 -7.40 15.09 -15.04
CA GLY A 49 -7.39 14.82 -16.48
C GLY A 49 -6.09 14.25 -17.05
N VAL A 50 -5.10 13.92 -16.20
CA VAL A 50 -3.88 13.20 -16.60
C VAL A 50 -4.24 11.86 -17.22
N ILE A 51 -5.07 11.07 -16.54
CA ILE A 51 -5.70 9.85 -17.04
C ILE A 51 -7.19 10.13 -17.26
N THR A 52 -7.61 10.17 -18.52
CA THR A 52 -8.91 10.69 -18.98
C THR A 52 -10.10 9.84 -18.55
N ASN A 53 -9.91 8.53 -18.38
CA ASN A 53 -10.93 7.57 -18.00
C ASN A 53 -10.84 7.10 -16.54
N LEU A 54 -10.18 7.89 -15.67
CA LEU A 54 -10.23 7.74 -14.21
C LEU A 54 -10.84 8.99 -13.55
N PRO A 55 -11.41 8.90 -12.34
CA PRO A 55 -11.96 10.05 -11.62
C PRO A 55 -10.94 11.19 -11.47
N SER A 56 -11.38 12.44 -11.64
CA SER A 56 -10.49 13.62 -11.62
C SER A 56 -9.89 13.92 -10.25
N ASP A 57 -10.52 13.43 -9.19
CA ASP A 57 -10.13 13.65 -7.80
C ASP A 57 -9.30 12.51 -7.20
N ALA A 58 -9.16 11.38 -7.91
CA ALA A 58 -8.31 10.29 -7.49
C ALA A 58 -6.83 10.71 -7.48
N ILE A 59 -6.06 10.21 -6.52
CA ILE A 59 -4.60 10.27 -6.60
C ILE A 59 -4.15 9.14 -7.53
N ILE A 60 -3.41 9.50 -8.57
CA ILE A 60 -2.80 8.57 -9.52
C ILE A 60 -1.29 8.59 -9.37
N GLU A 61 -0.64 7.49 -9.73
CA GLU A 61 0.80 7.45 -9.98
C GLU A 61 1.03 7.32 -11.48
N SER A 62 1.70 8.31 -12.09
CA SER A 62 1.88 8.37 -13.55
C SER A 62 3.23 8.98 -13.91
N PRO A 63 3.78 8.70 -15.12
CA PRO A 63 5.02 9.32 -15.57
C PRO A 63 4.94 10.86 -15.64
N GLY A 64 6.03 11.50 -15.24
CA GLY A 64 6.20 12.94 -15.33
C GLY A 64 7.67 13.35 -15.22
N PHE A 65 7.88 14.64 -15.08
CA PHE A 65 9.19 15.21 -14.76
C PHE A 65 9.08 16.39 -13.81
N VAL A 66 10.15 16.63 -13.07
CA VAL A 66 10.31 17.80 -12.21
C VAL A 66 11.35 18.71 -12.82
N ASP A 67 11.04 20.00 -12.89
CA ASP A 67 11.96 21.06 -13.29
C ASP A 67 11.74 22.31 -12.42
N ARG A 68 12.30 23.45 -12.81
CA ARG A 68 12.18 24.73 -12.08
C ARG A 68 10.72 25.23 -11.97
N PHE A 69 9.80 24.73 -12.80
CA PHE A 69 8.39 25.12 -12.78
C PHE A 69 7.51 24.18 -11.94
N GLY A 70 8.07 23.08 -11.42
CA GLY A 70 7.37 22.13 -10.56
C GLY A 70 7.28 20.73 -11.15
N ILE A 71 6.24 20.00 -10.73
CA ILE A 71 5.94 18.65 -11.22
C ILE A 71 5.05 18.76 -12.46
N ASN A 72 5.51 18.19 -13.58
CA ASN A 72 4.84 18.21 -14.86
C ASN A 72 4.47 16.78 -15.27
N MET A 73 3.19 16.52 -15.50
CA MET A 73 2.67 15.18 -15.78
C MET A 73 2.42 14.96 -17.27
N VAL A 74 2.59 13.73 -17.76
CA VAL A 74 2.14 13.35 -19.10
C VAL A 74 0.62 13.15 -19.07
N ALA A 75 -0.13 14.10 -19.62
CA ALA A 75 -1.60 14.13 -19.54
C ALA A 75 -2.31 13.65 -20.81
N GLY A 76 -3.64 13.47 -20.73
CA GLY A 76 -4.46 13.03 -21.85
C GLY A 76 -4.37 11.54 -22.15
N ILE A 77 -3.93 10.74 -21.18
CA ILE A 77 -3.76 9.30 -21.31
C ILE A 77 -5.11 8.61 -21.13
N THR A 78 -5.51 7.78 -22.08
CA THR A 78 -6.65 6.86 -21.89
C THR A 78 -6.10 5.46 -21.63
N LEU A 79 -6.36 4.91 -20.45
CA LEU A 79 -5.96 3.54 -20.14
C LEU A 79 -6.78 2.52 -20.93
N PRO A 80 -6.22 1.35 -21.27
CA PRO A 80 -7.02 0.21 -21.73
C PRO A 80 -8.14 -0.10 -20.73
N GLU A 81 -9.29 -0.52 -21.24
CA GLU A 81 -10.51 -0.73 -20.45
C GLU A 81 -10.29 -1.62 -19.21
N ALA A 82 -9.59 -2.74 -19.38
CA ALA A 82 -9.28 -3.66 -18.28
C ALA A 82 -8.40 -3.03 -17.18
N CYS A 83 -7.45 -2.17 -17.57
CA CYS A 83 -6.61 -1.43 -16.62
C CYS A 83 -7.43 -0.40 -15.85
N ALA A 84 -8.26 0.38 -16.57
CA ALA A 84 -9.14 1.37 -15.95
C ALA A 84 -10.13 0.72 -14.96
N ALA A 85 -10.74 -0.40 -15.34
CA ALA A 85 -11.65 -1.14 -14.47
C ALA A 85 -10.99 -1.59 -13.16
N THR A 86 -9.74 -2.09 -13.24
CA THR A 86 -8.96 -2.49 -12.06
C THR A 86 -8.66 -1.28 -11.16
N CYS A 87 -8.17 -0.18 -11.75
CA CYS A 87 -7.89 1.06 -11.01
C CYS A 87 -9.13 1.63 -10.33
N ILE A 88 -10.29 1.64 -11.01
CA ILE A 88 -11.56 2.15 -10.46
C ILE A 88 -11.96 1.35 -9.22
N SER A 89 -11.79 0.02 -9.24
CA SER A 89 -12.07 -0.82 -8.07
C SER A 89 -11.23 -0.39 -6.86
N SER A 90 -9.91 -0.27 -7.03
CA SER A 90 -9.00 0.18 -5.97
C SER A 90 -9.30 1.61 -5.49
N ILE A 91 -9.61 2.53 -6.41
CA ILE A 91 -9.98 3.91 -6.08
C ILE A 91 -11.23 3.94 -5.20
N ASN A 92 -12.23 3.11 -5.48
CA ASN A 92 -13.46 3.07 -4.69
C ASN A 92 -13.22 2.53 -3.28
N VAL A 93 -12.38 1.51 -3.12
CA VAL A 93 -11.97 0.97 -1.80
C VAL A 93 -11.22 2.04 -0.99
N GLN A 94 -10.26 2.73 -1.61
CA GLN A 94 -9.49 3.80 -0.96
C GLN A 94 -10.39 4.96 -0.55
N ARG A 95 -11.31 5.36 -1.43
CA ARG A 95 -12.27 6.44 -1.17
C ARG A 95 -13.17 6.14 0.02
N MET A 96 -13.78 4.96 0.05
CA MET A 96 -14.63 4.55 1.19
C MET A 96 -13.81 4.45 2.47
N SER A 97 -12.59 3.89 2.40
CA SER A 97 -11.67 3.81 3.55
C SER A 97 -11.33 5.18 4.12
N VAL A 98 -11.01 6.16 3.27
CA VAL A 98 -10.71 7.54 3.70
C VAL A 98 -11.95 8.20 4.29
N HIS A 99 -13.12 8.06 3.64
CA HIS A 99 -14.37 8.61 4.17
C HIS A 99 -14.69 8.04 5.56
N ALA A 100 -14.61 6.71 5.73
CA ALA A 100 -14.82 6.04 7.00
C ALA A 100 -13.81 6.49 8.06
N ALA A 101 -12.53 6.61 7.68
CA ALA A 101 -11.47 7.05 8.59
C ALA A 101 -11.62 8.51 9.04
N ILE A 102 -12.26 9.37 8.24
CA ILE A 102 -12.53 10.77 8.61
C ILE A 102 -13.81 10.87 9.44
N SER A 103 -14.88 10.17 9.05
CA SER A 103 -16.18 10.25 9.72
C SER A 103 -16.30 9.37 10.97
N GLY A 104 -15.42 8.38 11.13
CA GLY A 104 -15.57 7.32 12.11
C GLY A 104 -16.65 6.30 11.77
N ASP A 105 -17.15 6.27 10.53
CA ASP A 105 -18.22 5.36 10.12
C ASP A 105 -17.71 3.92 9.98
N ILE A 106 -18.01 3.10 11.00
CA ILE A 106 -17.59 1.71 11.07
C ILE A 106 -18.26 0.82 10.01
N ASP A 107 -19.49 1.14 9.61
CA ASP A 107 -20.21 0.36 8.61
C ASP A 107 -19.65 0.64 7.21
N LEU A 108 -19.33 1.90 6.92
CA LEU A 108 -18.62 2.25 5.69
C LEU A 108 -17.23 1.62 5.63
N LEU A 109 -16.51 1.52 6.76
CA LEU A 109 -15.23 0.82 6.81
C LEU A 109 -15.40 -0.67 6.45
N LYS A 110 -16.43 -1.33 6.99
CA LYS A 110 -16.74 -2.73 6.67
C LYS A 110 -17.07 -2.92 5.20
N LEU A 111 -17.87 -2.03 4.63
CA LEU A 111 -18.17 -2.03 3.20
C LEU A 111 -16.91 -1.79 2.35
N ALA A 112 -16.01 -0.90 2.78
CA ALA A 112 -14.76 -0.65 2.08
C ALA A 112 -13.91 -1.93 1.98
N VAL A 113 -13.77 -2.66 3.09
CA VAL A 113 -13.03 -3.92 3.15
C VAL A 113 -13.74 -5.01 2.35
N LEU A 114 -15.07 -5.09 2.39
CA LEU A 114 -15.85 -6.05 1.58
C LEU A 114 -15.63 -5.84 0.08
N HIS A 115 -15.48 -4.59 -0.36
CA HIS A 115 -15.27 -4.23 -1.76
C HIS A 115 -13.83 -4.45 -2.26
N ASP A 116 -12.87 -4.75 -1.37
CA ASP A 116 -11.52 -5.10 -1.81
C ASP A 116 -11.54 -6.39 -2.65
N PRO A 117 -10.97 -6.40 -3.88
CA PRO A 117 -11.06 -7.56 -4.77
C PRO A 117 -10.48 -8.86 -4.21
N LEU A 118 -9.44 -8.79 -3.37
CA LEU A 118 -8.86 -9.97 -2.75
C LEU A 118 -9.75 -10.45 -1.61
N VAL A 119 -10.22 -9.53 -0.77
CA VAL A 119 -11.13 -9.85 0.34
C VAL A 119 -12.43 -10.45 -0.20
N GLY A 120 -13.10 -9.79 -1.15
CA GLY A 120 -14.35 -10.27 -1.74
C GLY A 120 -14.21 -11.60 -2.50
N ALA A 121 -13.00 -11.98 -2.91
CA ALA A 121 -12.73 -13.28 -3.54
C ALA A 121 -12.51 -14.42 -2.54
N ILE A 122 -12.10 -14.12 -1.30
CA ILE A 122 -11.63 -15.11 -0.33
C ILE A 122 -12.55 -15.22 0.90
N CYS A 123 -13.18 -14.12 1.31
CA CYS A 123 -13.94 -14.01 2.54
C CYS A 123 -15.46 -13.96 2.30
N THR A 124 -16.24 -14.56 3.19
CA THR A 124 -17.68 -14.29 3.28
C THR A 124 -17.95 -12.92 3.94
N PRO A 125 -19.15 -12.33 3.77
CA PRO A 125 -19.49 -11.09 4.47
C PRO A 125 -19.34 -11.19 6.00
N GLU A 126 -19.70 -12.32 6.61
CA GLU A 126 -19.55 -12.53 8.06
C GLU A 126 -18.07 -12.55 8.47
N GLU A 127 -17.20 -13.18 7.67
CA GLU A 127 -15.74 -13.16 7.86
C GLU A 127 -15.19 -11.74 7.79
N VAL A 128 -15.66 -10.93 6.84
CA VAL A 128 -15.26 -9.53 6.71
C VAL A 128 -15.68 -8.70 7.93
N TRP A 129 -16.92 -8.85 8.39
CA TRP A 129 -17.43 -8.09 9.53
C TRP A 129 -16.65 -8.39 10.80
N GLN A 130 -16.37 -9.67 11.05
CA GLN A 130 -15.56 -10.09 12.19
C GLN A 130 -14.11 -9.60 12.06
N MET A 131 -13.49 -9.75 10.90
CA MET A 131 -12.11 -9.30 10.65
C MET A 131 -11.96 -7.80 10.89
N VAL A 132 -12.91 -6.97 10.44
CA VAL A 132 -12.87 -5.52 10.67
C VAL A 132 -13.04 -5.19 12.15
N ASP A 133 -13.96 -5.87 12.86
CA ASP A 133 -14.11 -5.70 14.31
C ASP A 133 -12.81 -6.08 15.05
N GLU A 134 -12.15 -7.18 14.67
CA GLU A 134 -10.85 -7.60 15.22
C GLU A 134 -9.76 -6.52 14.98
N MET A 135 -9.64 -6.02 13.75
CA MET A 135 -8.65 -5.00 13.37
C MET A 135 -8.88 -3.69 14.12
N VAL A 136 -10.13 -3.22 14.22
CA VAL A 136 -10.46 -1.96 14.88
C VAL A 136 -10.22 -2.05 16.39
N VAL A 137 -10.53 -3.18 17.03
CA VAL A 137 -10.22 -3.42 18.44
C VAL A 137 -8.70 -3.48 18.67
N ALA A 138 -7.97 -4.23 17.83
CA ALA A 138 -6.51 -4.34 17.93
C ALA A 138 -5.80 -3.00 17.72
N GLN A 139 -6.35 -2.14 16.86
CA GLN A 139 -5.77 -0.86 16.50
C GLN A 139 -6.39 0.33 17.26
N ALA A 140 -7.23 0.08 18.27
CA ALA A 140 -8.04 1.11 18.93
C ALA A 140 -7.23 2.32 19.44
N GLN A 141 -6.00 2.10 19.91
CA GLN A 141 -5.13 3.18 20.40
C GLN A 141 -4.71 4.18 19.30
N TRP A 142 -4.67 3.73 18.04
CA TRP A 142 -4.27 4.55 16.88
C TRP A 142 -5.46 5.01 16.04
N LEU A 143 -6.67 4.56 16.38
CA LEU A 143 -7.91 4.80 15.65
C LEU A 143 -8.97 5.52 16.52
N PRO A 144 -8.66 6.71 17.08
CA PRO A 144 -9.54 7.40 18.03
C PRO A 144 -10.90 7.79 17.45
N GLN A 145 -11.01 8.01 16.14
CA GLN A 145 -12.28 8.31 15.47
C GLN A 145 -13.31 7.17 15.61
N PHE A 146 -12.84 5.93 15.79
CA PHE A 146 -13.69 4.75 15.96
C PHE A 146 -13.93 4.40 17.44
N ALA A 147 -13.50 5.24 18.39
CA ALA A 147 -13.62 4.98 19.83
C ALA A 147 -15.04 4.59 20.25
N HIS A 148 -16.06 5.23 19.68
CA HIS A 148 -17.47 4.95 19.96
C HIS A 148 -17.94 3.55 19.51
N ALA A 149 -17.25 2.95 18.54
CA ALA A 149 -17.60 1.64 17.97
C ALA A 149 -16.86 0.47 18.66
N ILE A 150 -15.81 0.76 19.46
CA ILE A 150 -14.92 -0.26 20.05
C ILE A 150 -15.68 -1.23 20.96
N ASP A 151 -16.50 -0.72 21.87
CA ASP A 151 -17.19 -1.59 22.83
C ASP A 151 -18.23 -2.46 22.13
N GLY A 152 -18.93 -1.91 21.13
CA GLY A 152 -19.82 -2.69 20.26
C GLY A 152 -19.09 -3.76 19.45
N ALA A 153 -17.87 -3.45 18.96
CA ALA A 153 -17.02 -4.44 18.28
C ALA A 153 -16.60 -5.57 19.23
N LYS A 154 -16.15 -5.26 20.44
CA LYS A 154 -15.80 -6.26 21.47
C LYS A 154 -16.99 -7.16 21.82
N GLU A 155 -18.19 -6.58 21.96
CA GLU A 155 -19.40 -7.35 22.23
C GLU A 155 -19.70 -8.32 21.07
N ARG A 156 -19.66 -7.87 19.81
CA ARG A 156 -19.85 -8.73 18.64
C ARG A 156 -18.81 -9.85 18.59
N LEU A 157 -17.54 -9.55 18.86
CA LEU A 157 -16.46 -10.54 18.90
C LEU A 157 -16.68 -11.60 19.99
N SER A 158 -17.21 -11.23 21.15
CA SER A 158 -17.53 -12.20 22.23
C SER A 158 -18.58 -13.25 21.84
N ARG A 159 -19.39 -12.96 20.82
CA ARG A 159 -20.47 -13.83 20.31
C ARG A 159 -20.18 -14.38 18.92
N ALA A 160 -18.98 -14.14 18.40
CA ALA A 160 -18.66 -14.41 17.01
C ALA A 160 -18.61 -15.92 16.74
N THR A 161 -19.20 -16.32 15.61
CA THR A 161 -19.32 -17.73 15.21
C THR A 161 -18.39 -18.10 14.07
N VAL A 162 -17.73 -17.11 13.43
CA VAL A 162 -16.79 -17.37 12.35
C VAL A 162 -15.51 -17.90 12.95
N LYS A 163 -15.20 -19.16 12.64
CA LYS A 163 -14.00 -19.82 13.12
C LYS A 163 -12.82 -19.38 12.27
N THR A 164 -11.82 -18.77 12.91
CA THR A 164 -10.51 -18.64 12.28
C THR A 164 -9.94 -20.04 12.04
N ARG A 165 -9.37 -20.24 10.86
CA ARG A 165 -8.74 -21.50 10.47
C ARG A 165 -7.28 -21.23 10.17
N GLU A 166 -6.40 -22.02 10.74
CA GLU A 166 -5.04 -22.07 10.23
C GLU A 166 -5.07 -22.66 8.81
N TRP A 167 -4.71 -21.85 7.84
CA TRP A 167 -4.75 -22.22 6.43
C TRP A 167 -3.44 -21.84 5.76
N LYS A 168 -2.92 -22.73 4.93
CA LYS A 168 -1.64 -22.55 4.22
C LYS A 168 -1.70 -21.58 3.02
N GLY A 169 -2.86 -21.00 2.72
CA GLY A 169 -3.07 -20.18 1.52
C GLY A 169 -3.24 -21.00 0.22
N VAL A 170 -3.68 -20.35 -0.87
CA VAL A 170 -3.75 -20.96 -2.22
C VAL A 170 -2.36 -21.06 -2.87
N ALA A 171 -1.44 -20.15 -2.50
CA ALA A 171 -0.08 -20.11 -3.03
C ALA A 171 0.77 -21.23 -2.40
N ARG A 172 0.82 -22.39 -3.07
CA ARG A 172 1.62 -23.58 -2.76
C ARG A 172 3.14 -23.39 -2.93
N ARG A 173 3.71 -22.28 -2.47
CA ARG A 173 5.17 -22.21 -2.31
C ARG A 173 5.49 -22.55 -0.86
N GLU A 174 6.24 -23.64 -0.67
CA GLU A 174 6.81 -23.94 0.63
C GLU A 174 7.63 -22.73 1.09
N VAL A 175 7.47 -22.36 2.36
CA VAL A 175 8.23 -21.27 2.96
C VAL A 175 9.69 -21.68 2.94
N ARG A 176 10.45 -21.09 2.01
CA ARG A 176 11.88 -21.35 1.89
C ARG A 176 12.58 -20.96 3.18
N SER A 177 13.52 -21.78 3.63
CA SER A 177 14.33 -21.47 4.80
C SER A 177 15.23 -20.25 4.53
N ILE A 178 15.66 -19.58 5.60
CA ILE A 178 16.60 -18.45 5.48
C ILE A 178 17.91 -18.91 4.81
N GLU A 179 18.31 -20.16 5.05
CA GLU A 179 19.50 -20.77 4.45
C GLU A 179 19.34 -20.97 2.95
N GLU A 180 18.17 -21.46 2.51
CA GLU A 180 17.83 -21.60 1.09
C GLU A 180 17.83 -20.25 0.37
N ILE A 181 17.23 -19.22 0.98
CA ILE A 181 17.18 -17.86 0.43
C ILE A 181 18.59 -17.25 0.33
N ARG A 182 19.46 -17.49 1.32
CA ARG A 182 20.85 -17.02 1.31
C ARG A 182 21.67 -17.73 0.25
N ALA A 183 21.58 -19.05 0.16
CA ALA A 183 22.27 -19.85 -0.85
C ALA A 183 21.88 -19.44 -2.28
N GLU A 184 20.59 -19.17 -2.53
CA GLU A 184 20.13 -18.65 -3.82
C GLU A 184 20.65 -17.23 -4.11
N LYS A 185 20.62 -16.32 -3.12
CA LYS A 185 21.17 -14.95 -3.27
C LYS A 185 22.66 -15.00 -3.61
N ASP A 186 23.43 -15.86 -2.94
CA ASP A 186 24.86 -16.01 -3.18
C ASP A 186 25.13 -16.63 -4.56
N ALA A 187 24.36 -17.65 -4.96
CA ALA A 187 24.42 -18.23 -6.30
C ALA A 187 24.06 -17.21 -7.39
N MET A 188 23.09 -16.33 -7.14
CA MET A 188 22.66 -15.29 -8.08
C MET A 188 23.71 -14.18 -8.23
N LYS A 189 24.36 -13.78 -7.12
CA LYS A 189 25.52 -12.86 -7.16
C LYS A 189 26.70 -13.46 -7.93
N LEU A 190 26.98 -14.75 -7.72
CA LEU A 190 28.06 -15.45 -8.42
C LEU A 190 27.81 -15.50 -9.93
N ARG A 191 26.56 -15.73 -10.35
CA ARG A 191 26.14 -15.73 -11.76
C ARG A 191 26.13 -14.34 -12.41
N ALA A 192 25.93 -13.28 -11.64
CA ALA A 192 25.96 -11.91 -12.14
C ALA A 192 27.39 -11.33 -12.24
N ALA A 193 28.36 -11.99 -11.60
CA ALA A 193 29.76 -11.57 -11.56
C ALA A 193 30.67 -12.30 -12.59
N GLY A 194 30.13 -13.27 -13.34
CA GLY A 194 30.81 -13.98 -14.43
C GLY A 194 30.19 -13.66 -15.77
#